data_AF-H0HIQ1-F1
#
_entry.id   AF-H0HIQ1-F1
#
_cell.length_a   1.000
_cell.length_b   1.000
_cell.length_c   1.000
_cell.angle_alpha   90.00
_cell.angle_beta   90.00
_cell.angle_gamma   90.00
#
_symmetry.space_group_name_H-M   'P 1'
#
loop_
_entity.id
_entity.type
_entity.pdbx_description
1 polymer ?
#
loop_
_entity_poly.entity_id
_entity_poly.type
_entity_poly.pdbx_seq_one_letter_code
_entity_poly.pdbx_strand_id
1 'polypeptide(L)'
;MVRRRDREAATAGFQERLAEIITAFTGSMTFVYLHLAAVTFWIGVNTGWLPVMEPWDPSFVILAMTASVEAIFLTSFVLISQNRMAENDDRRADLNLQISLLSEHEVTRLITMVSAITNHLGLSETIGPELDELQKDVDPETVLDEIESSEQSRD
;
A
#
# COMPACT_ATOMS: atom_id res chain seq x y z
N MET A 1 1.36 22.00 9.09
CA MET A 1 0.91 20.59 9.08
C MET A 1 1.46 19.76 10.25
N VAL A 2 2.73 19.92 10.66
CA VAL A 2 3.33 19.19 11.81
C VAL A 2 2.50 19.28 13.11
N ARG A 3 1.97 20.47 13.45
CA ARG A 3 1.15 20.68 14.66
C ARG A 3 -0.24 19.99 14.67
N ARG A 4 -0.72 19.43 13.55
CA ARG A 4 -1.98 18.64 13.51
C ARG A 4 -1.72 17.18 13.88
N ARG A 5 -0.62 16.59 13.39
CA ARG A 5 -0.18 15.23 13.78
C ARG A 5 0.05 15.09 15.28
N ASP A 6 0.56 16.13 15.93
CA ASP A 6 0.82 16.12 17.37
C ASP A 6 -0.45 16.09 18.23
N ARG A 7 -1.60 16.56 17.71
CA ARG A 7 -2.88 16.54 18.45
C ARG A 7 -3.63 15.22 18.32
N GLU A 8 -3.49 14.53 17.19
CA GLU A 8 -4.04 13.17 17.00
C GLU A 8 -3.26 12.14 17.83
N ALA A 9 -1.94 12.33 17.99
CA ALA A 9 -1.07 11.49 18.81
C ALA A 9 -1.42 11.47 20.31
N ALA A 10 -2.09 12.51 20.82
CA ALA A 10 -2.41 12.64 22.23
C ALA A 10 -3.63 11.80 22.67
N THR A 11 -4.49 11.38 21.73
CA THR A 11 -5.66 10.51 22.00
C THR A 11 -5.50 9.07 21.48
N ALA A 12 -4.43 8.78 20.72
CA ALA A 12 -4.12 7.46 20.15
C ALA A 12 -3.57 6.43 21.17
N GLY A 13 -3.83 6.64 22.48
CA GLY A 13 -2.88 6.30 23.54
C GLY A 13 -2.52 4.82 23.77
N PHE A 14 -3.31 3.86 23.29
CA PHE A 14 -3.00 2.44 23.51
C PHE A 14 -3.51 1.51 22.40
N GLN A 15 -4.78 1.65 21.99
CA GLN A 15 -5.37 0.80 20.96
C GLN A 15 -4.72 1.00 19.59
N GLU A 16 -4.43 2.24 19.21
CA GLU A 16 -3.76 2.56 17.94
C GLU A 16 -2.33 2.01 17.91
N ARG A 17 -1.58 2.18 19.02
CA ARG A 17 -0.23 1.61 19.18
C ARG A 17 -0.24 0.09 19.14
N LEU A 18 -1.21 -0.53 19.80
CA LEU A 18 -1.36 -1.98 19.79
C LEU A 18 -1.71 -2.48 18.39
N ALA A 19 -2.60 -1.77 17.67
CA ALA A 19 -2.95 -2.08 16.29
C ALA A 19 -1.75 -1.94 15.35
N GLU A 20 -0.90 -0.93 15.52
CA GLU A 20 0.34 -0.77 14.74
C GLU A 20 1.33 -1.90 14.99
N ILE A 21 1.54 -2.29 16.25
CA ILE A 21 2.42 -3.41 16.62
C ILE A 21 1.88 -4.71 16.03
N ILE A 22 0.59 -4.99 16.18
CA ILE A 22 -0.03 -6.20 15.65
C ILE A 22 0.02 -6.20 14.12
N THR A 23 -0.26 -5.08 13.47
CA THR A 23 -0.16 -4.93 12.01
C THR A 23 1.26 -5.26 11.52
N ALA A 24 2.28 -4.67 12.16
CA ALA A 24 3.67 -4.92 11.80
C ALA A 24 4.11 -6.36 12.10
N PHE A 25 3.59 -6.97 13.16
CA PHE A 25 3.93 -8.31 13.59
C PHE A 25 3.28 -9.39 12.72
N THR A 26 1.97 -9.29 12.47
CA THR A 26 1.21 -10.25 11.65
C THR A 26 1.63 -10.20 10.19
N GLY A 27 2.11 -9.05 9.69
CA GLY A 27 2.69 -8.92 8.34
C GLY A 27 4.13 -9.42 8.20
N SER A 28 4.78 -9.88 9.27
CA SER A 28 6.19 -10.29 9.26
C SER A 28 6.38 -11.80 9.11
N MET A 29 7.39 -12.21 8.33
CA MET A 29 7.83 -13.61 8.28
C MET A 29 8.26 -14.15 9.66
N THR A 30 8.68 -13.28 10.57
CA THR A 30 9.05 -13.66 11.95
C THR A 30 7.90 -14.32 12.69
N PHE A 31 6.67 -13.83 12.50
CA PHE A 31 5.48 -14.40 13.13
C PHE A 31 5.23 -15.84 12.65
N VAL A 32 5.36 -16.08 11.34
CA VAL A 32 5.19 -17.41 10.74
C VAL A 32 6.20 -18.41 11.33
N TYR A 33 7.47 -18.03 11.43
CA TYR A 33 8.49 -18.89 12.03
C TYR A 33 8.24 -19.16 13.52
N LEU A 34 7.80 -18.16 14.28
CA LEU A 34 7.49 -18.31 15.70
C LEU A 34 6.27 -19.23 15.90
N HIS A 35 5.22 -19.07 15.10
CA HIS A 35 4.03 -19.93 15.16
C HIS A 35 4.38 -21.38 14.75
N LEU A 36 5.17 -21.56 13.69
CA LEU A 36 5.66 -22.88 13.28
C LEU A 36 6.51 -23.54 14.38
N ALA A 37 7.41 -22.78 15.02
CA ALA A 37 8.21 -23.26 16.14
C ALA A 37 7.35 -23.65 17.35
N ALA A 38 6.32 -22.86 17.67
CA ALA A 38 5.39 -23.16 18.76
C ALA A 38 4.58 -24.43 18.49
N VAL A 39 4.03 -24.59 17.29
CA VAL A 39 3.26 -25.79 16.88
C VAL A 39 4.16 -27.03 16.87
N THR A 40 5.35 -26.95 16.28
CA THR A 40 6.29 -28.08 16.24
C THR A 40 6.80 -28.45 17.63
N PHE A 41 7.04 -27.46 18.50
CA PHE A 41 7.37 -27.70 19.90
C PHE A 41 6.24 -28.42 20.64
N TRP A 42 4.99 -27.99 20.46
CA TRP A 42 3.83 -28.64 21.08
C TRP A 42 3.66 -30.08 20.64
N ILE A 43 3.82 -30.36 19.34
CA ILE A 43 3.80 -31.71 18.78
C ILE A 43 4.95 -32.54 19.36
N GLY A 44 6.16 -31.98 19.45
CA GLY A 44 7.33 -32.68 19.99
C GLY A 44 7.19 -33.07 21.46
N VAL A 45 6.60 -32.20 22.28
CA VAL A 45 6.29 -32.48 23.70
C VAL A 45 5.20 -33.56 23.82
N ASN A 46 4.09 -33.43 23.09
CA ASN A 46 2.98 -34.40 23.19
C ASN A 46 3.26 -35.76 22.53
N THR A 47 4.18 -35.83 21.56
CA THR A 47 4.62 -37.10 20.97
C THR A 47 5.68 -37.82 21.82
N GLY A 48 6.13 -37.21 22.93
CA GLY A 48 7.17 -37.77 23.81
C GLY A 48 8.59 -37.69 23.22
N TRP A 49 8.79 -36.96 22.12
CA TRP A 49 10.10 -36.75 21.52
C TRP A 49 10.97 -35.81 22.38
N LEU A 50 10.33 -34.88 23.08
CA LEU A 50 10.93 -34.03 24.10
C LEU A 50 10.47 -34.50 25.50
N PRO A 51 11.34 -35.09 26.32
CA PRO A 51 11.01 -35.54 27.68
C PRO A 51 11.01 -34.36 28.67
N VAL A 52 10.28 -33.31 28.33
CA VAL A 52 10.16 -32.08 29.14
C VAL A 52 8.92 -32.15 30.03
N MET A 53 7.83 -32.76 29.56
CA MET A 53 6.56 -32.95 30.29
C MET A 53 5.86 -34.24 29.82
N GLU A 54 4.96 -34.80 30.63
CA GLU A 54 4.08 -35.90 30.19
C GLU A 54 3.12 -35.42 29.09
N PRO A 55 2.76 -36.28 28.11
CA PRO A 55 1.77 -35.96 27.08
C PRO A 55 0.42 -35.60 27.71
N TRP A 56 0.01 -34.33 27.57
CA TRP A 56 -1.18 -33.78 28.21
C TRP A 56 -2.29 -33.43 27.20
N ASP A 57 -1.96 -33.35 25.91
CA ASP A 57 -2.88 -33.22 24.78
C ASP A 57 -2.63 -34.34 23.73
N PRO A 58 -2.89 -35.62 24.05
CA PRO A 58 -2.57 -36.75 23.17
C PRO A 58 -3.41 -36.79 21.88
N SER A 59 -4.58 -36.15 21.88
CA SER A 59 -5.50 -36.07 20.74
C SER A 59 -5.32 -34.80 19.90
N PHE A 60 -4.43 -33.88 20.31
CA PHE A 60 -4.22 -32.56 19.70
C PHE A 60 -5.48 -31.68 19.62
N VAL A 61 -6.53 -32.02 20.38
CA VAL A 61 -7.81 -31.29 20.36
C VAL A 61 -7.63 -29.91 20.96
N ILE A 62 -6.81 -29.79 22.02
CA ILE A 62 -6.57 -28.49 22.67
C ILE A 62 -5.79 -27.59 21.72
N LEU A 63 -4.73 -28.11 21.09
CA LEU A 63 -3.99 -27.37 20.06
C LEU A 63 -4.92 -26.89 18.94
N ALA A 64 -5.75 -27.77 18.39
CA ALA A 64 -6.64 -27.44 17.28
C ALA A 64 -7.67 -26.36 17.68
N MET A 65 -8.26 -26.46 18.88
CA MET A 65 -9.20 -25.44 19.37
C MET A 65 -8.52 -24.09 19.58
N THR A 66 -7.35 -24.06 20.22
CA THR A 66 -6.60 -22.82 20.45
C THR A 66 -6.17 -22.18 19.12
N ALA A 67 -5.62 -22.95 18.20
CA ALA A 67 -5.22 -22.46 16.88
C ALA A 67 -6.41 -21.93 16.07
N SER A 68 -7.59 -22.54 16.20
CA SER A 68 -8.81 -22.07 15.52
C SER A 68 -9.25 -20.69 16.04
N VAL A 69 -9.22 -20.48 17.36
CA VAL A 69 -9.53 -19.18 17.95
C VAL A 69 -8.48 -18.14 17.55
N GLU A 70 -7.20 -18.50 17.61
CA GLU A 70 -6.09 -17.63 17.19
C GLU A 70 -6.23 -17.20 15.72
N ALA A 71 -6.59 -18.11 14.82
CA ALA A 71 -6.78 -17.83 13.40
C ALA A 71 -7.88 -16.79 13.13
N ILE A 72 -8.99 -16.82 13.90
CA ILE A 72 -10.06 -15.81 13.79
C ILE A 72 -9.51 -14.42 14.15
N PHE A 73 -8.80 -14.30 15.27
CA PHE A 73 -8.18 -13.04 15.68
C PHE A 73 -7.16 -12.54 14.65
N LEU A 74 -6.27 -13.42 14.16
CA LEU A 74 -5.31 -13.07 13.13
C LEU A 74 -5.98 -12.56 11.87
N THR A 75 -7.03 -13.25 11.41
CA THR A 75 -7.78 -12.84 10.22
C THR A 75 -8.43 -11.48 10.42
N SER A 76 -9.06 -11.23 11.57
CA SER A 76 -9.63 -9.91 11.88
C SER A 76 -8.55 -8.82 11.91
N PHE A 77 -7.38 -9.08 12.49
CA PHE A 77 -6.27 -8.13 12.51
C PHE A 77 -5.71 -7.86 11.11
N VAL A 78 -5.59 -8.90 10.28
CA VAL A 78 -5.19 -8.76 8.87
C VAL A 78 -6.19 -7.89 8.12
N LEU A 79 -7.50 -8.14 8.26
CA LEU A 79 -8.54 -7.35 7.60
C LEU A 79 -8.52 -5.88 8.04
N ILE A 80 -8.36 -5.61 9.34
CA ILE A 80 -8.22 -4.24 9.86
C ILE A 80 -6.99 -3.56 9.26
N SER A 81 -5.85 -4.26 9.22
CA SER A 81 -4.62 -3.77 8.62
C SER A 81 -4.79 -3.48 7.13
N GLN A 82 -5.42 -4.40 6.39
CA GLN A 82 -5.69 -4.26 4.96
C GLN A 82 -6.59 -3.07 4.68
N ASN A 83 -7.68 -2.88 5.44
CA ASN A 83 -8.57 -1.74 5.30
C ASN A 83 -7.85 -0.41 5.53
N ARG A 84 -6.94 -0.37 6.51
CA ARG A 84 -6.12 0.82 6.79
C ARG A 84 -5.10 1.11 5.68
N MET A 85 -4.48 0.06 5.12
CA MET A 85 -3.57 0.22 3.97
C MET A 85 -4.33 0.73 2.75
N ALA A 86 -5.51 0.17 2.45
CA ALA A 86 -6.36 0.61 1.36
C ALA A 86 -6.74 2.10 1.49
N GLU A 87 -7.17 2.55 2.68
CA GLU A 87 -7.48 3.97 2.88
C GLU A 87 -6.26 4.89 2.67
N ASN A 88 -5.08 4.46 3.09
CA ASN A 88 -3.85 5.23 2.85
C ASN A 88 -3.45 5.22 1.36
N ASP A 89 -3.67 4.12 0.66
CA ASP A 89 -3.36 4.00 -0.77
C ASP A 89 -4.32 4.86 -1.60
N ASP A 90 -5.61 4.90 -1.27
CA ASP A 90 -6.61 5.80 -1.88
C ASP A 90 -6.21 7.27 -1.71
N ARG A 91 -5.80 7.67 -0.50
CA ARG A 91 -5.32 9.05 -0.23
C ARG A 91 -4.06 9.38 -1.03
N ARG A 92 -3.16 8.42 -1.22
CA ARG A 92 -1.95 8.60 -2.04
C ARG A 92 -2.31 8.72 -3.52
N ALA A 93 -3.27 7.94 -4.01
CA ALA A 93 -3.76 8.02 -5.38
C ALA A 93 -4.36 9.41 -5.68
N ASP A 94 -5.21 9.93 -4.81
CA ASP A 94 -5.78 11.28 -4.93
C ASP A 94 -4.71 12.37 -4.95
N LEU A 95 -3.73 12.31 -4.04
CA LEU A 95 -2.60 13.24 -4.03
C LEU A 95 -1.75 13.17 -5.31
N ASN A 96 -1.48 11.96 -5.81
CA ASN A 96 -0.72 11.77 -7.04
C ASN A 96 -1.46 12.33 -8.25
N LEU A 97 -2.79 12.16 -8.31
CA LEU A 97 -3.63 12.75 -9.35
C LEU A 97 -3.54 14.28 -9.30
N GLN A 98 -3.69 14.88 -8.12
CA GLN A 98 -3.58 16.33 -7.96
C GLN A 98 -2.21 16.88 -8.35
N ILE A 99 -1.12 16.19 -7.97
CA ILE A 99 0.24 16.56 -8.37
C ILE A 99 0.39 16.47 -9.90
N SER A 100 -0.17 15.44 -10.52
CA SER A 100 -0.09 15.24 -11.97
C SER A 100 -0.82 16.37 -12.72
N LEU A 101 -2.06 16.69 -12.31
CA LEU A 101 -2.84 17.79 -12.89
C LEU A 101 -2.15 19.16 -12.68
N LEU A 102 -1.56 19.39 -11.51
CA LEU A 102 -0.79 20.61 -11.26
C LEU A 102 0.44 20.69 -12.16
N SER A 103 1.18 19.58 -12.28
CA SER A 103 2.36 19.49 -13.15
C SER A 103 1.98 19.73 -14.61
N GLU A 104 0.88 19.16 -15.08
CA GLU A 104 0.35 19.38 -16.42
C GLU A 104 0.03 20.87 -16.65
N HIS A 105 -0.68 21.50 -15.70
CA HIS A 105 -0.97 22.93 -15.76
C HIS A 105 0.30 23.80 -15.80
N GLU A 106 1.31 23.47 -14.99
CA GLU A 106 2.60 24.16 -14.97
C GLU A 106 3.37 23.97 -16.28
N VAL A 107 3.38 22.76 -16.84
CA VAL A 107 4.01 22.46 -18.14
C VAL A 107 3.35 23.24 -19.27
N THR A 108 2.02 23.24 -19.36
CA THR A 108 1.28 24.02 -20.37
C THR A 108 1.56 25.51 -20.25
N ARG A 109 1.69 26.02 -19.01
CA ARG A 109 2.07 27.41 -18.75
C ARG A 109 3.51 27.71 -19.18
N LEU A 110 4.44 26.80 -18.93
CA LEU A 110 5.82 26.91 -19.40
C LEU A 110 5.88 26.91 -20.93
N ILE A 111 5.19 25.99 -21.61
CA ILE A 111 5.08 25.95 -23.07
C ILE A 111 4.55 27.29 -23.58
N THR A 112 3.47 27.80 -22.99
CA THR A 112 2.90 29.11 -23.38
C THR A 112 3.90 30.26 -23.24
N MET A 113 4.66 30.31 -22.15
CA MET A 113 5.68 31.34 -21.94
C MET A 113 6.86 31.18 -22.92
N VAL A 114 7.31 29.95 -23.18
CA VAL A 114 8.38 29.67 -24.15
C VAL A 114 7.94 30.03 -25.57
N SER A 115 6.70 29.72 -25.97
CA SER A 115 6.11 30.15 -27.24
C SER A 115 6.07 31.67 -27.35
N ALA A 116 5.70 32.38 -26.29
CA ALA A 116 5.71 33.84 -26.27
C ALA A 116 7.13 34.43 -26.46
N ILE A 117 8.15 33.85 -25.82
CA ILE A 117 9.56 34.25 -25.97
C ILE A 117 10.06 33.97 -27.38
N THR A 118 9.77 32.80 -27.92
CA THR A 118 10.15 32.37 -29.28
C THR A 118 9.58 33.34 -30.32
N ASN A 119 8.31 33.74 -30.15
CA ASN A 119 7.65 34.74 -30.98
C ASN A 119 8.30 36.11 -30.87
N HIS A 120 8.68 36.54 -29.67
CA HIS A 120 9.35 37.82 -29.48
C HIS A 120 10.75 37.88 -30.10
N LEU A 121 11.48 36.76 -30.11
CA LEU A 121 12.81 36.64 -30.71
C LEU A 121 12.79 36.41 -32.22
N GLY A 122 11.61 36.26 -32.84
CA GLY A 122 11.47 35.99 -34.27
C GLY A 122 11.89 34.58 -34.69
N LEU A 123 11.92 33.63 -33.76
CA LEU A 123 12.32 32.22 -33.99
C LEU A 123 11.13 31.29 -34.23
N SER A 124 9.93 31.85 -34.41
CA SER A 124 8.67 31.11 -34.55
C SER A 124 8.68 30.09 -35.69
N GLU A 125 9.36 30.38 -36.81
CA GLU A 125 9.44 29.46 -37.95
C GLU A 125 10.34 28.25 -37.71
N THR A 126 11.26 28.32 -36.74
CA THR A 126 12.20 27.23 -36.43
C THR A 126 11.71 26.31 -35.30
N ILE A 127 11.10 26.87 -34.25
CA ILE A 127 10.71 26.13 -33.02
C ILE A 127 9.18 26.02 -32.87
N GLY A 128 8.39 26.82 -33.59
CA GLY A 128 6.93 26.80 -33.53
C GLY A 128 6.28 25.44 -33.78
N PRO A 129 6.69 24.65 -34.79
CA PRO A 129 6.12 23.32 -35.05
C PRO A 129 6.30 22.34 -33.88
N GLU A 130 7.46 22.40 -33.21
CA GLU A 130 7.83 21.51 -32.10
C GLU A 130 7.10 21.89 -30.80
N LEU A 131 6.85 23.20 -30.59
CA LEU A 131 6.03 23.69 -29.47
C LEU A 131 4.53 23.40 -29.67
N ASP A 132 4.04 23.45 -30.90
CA ASP A 132 2.64 23.14 -31.24
C ASP A 132 2.35 21.64 -31.09
N GLU A 133 3.35 20.79 -31.35
CA GLU A 133 3.29 19.35 -31.08
C GLU A 133 3.26 19.05 -29.57
N LEU A 134 4.07 19.75 -28.77
CA LEU A 134 4.04 19.63 -27.30
C LEU A 134 2.76 20.18 -26.67
N GLN A 135 2.04 21.07 -27.36
CA GLN A 135 0.78 21.67 -26.90
C GLN A 135 -0.45 20.85 -27.29
N LYS A 136 -0.29 19.85 -28.17
CA LYS A 136 -1.31 18.80 -28.33
C LYS A 136 -1.30 17.95 -27.07
N ASP A 137 -2.21 18.27 -26.15
CA ASP A 137 -2.57 17.37 -25.06
C ASP A 137 -2.86 16.00 -25.64
N VAL A 138 -2.14 14.98 -25.15
CA VAL A 138 -2.56 13.60 -25.37
C VAL A 138 -3.75 13.41 -24.44
N ASP A 139 -4.95 13.39 -25.04
CA ASP A 139 -6.20 13.32 -24.29
C ASP A 139 -6.15 12.16 -23.27
N PRO A 140 -6.29 12.44 -21.95
CA PRO A 140 -6.21 11.42 -20.92
C PRO A 140 -7.16 10.26 -21.13
N GLU A 141 -8.35 10.47 -21.71
CA GLU A 141 -9.28 9.38 -22.04
C GLU A 141 -8.75 8.51 -23.17
N THR A 142 -8.08 9.09 -24.18
CA THR A 142 -7.44 8.29 -25.24
C THR A 142 -6.34 7.39 -24.68
N VAL A 143 -5.58 7.86 -23.69
CA VAL A 143 -4.56 7.04 -23.02
C VAL A 143 -5.18 5.95 -22.15
N LEU A 144 -6.25 6.27 -21.41
CA LEU A 144 -6.97 5.31 -20.57
C LEU A 144 -7.63 4.21 -21.41
N ASP A 145 -8.28 4.57 -22.52
CA ASP A 145 -8.87 3.63 -23.48
C ASP A 145 -7.81 2.71 -24.11
N GLU A 146 -6.63 3.25 -24.46
CA GLU A 146 -5.52 2.48 -25.01
C GLU A 146 -4.96 1.47 -23.97
N ILE A 147 -4.83 1.89 -22.70
CA ILE A 147 -4.39 1.01 -21.61
C ILE A 147 -5.39 -0.12 -21.39
N GLU A 148 -6.70 0.18 -21.31
CA GLU A 148 -7.74 -0.82 -21.11
C GLU A 148 -7.77 -1.84 -22.26
N SER A 149 -7.63 -1.37 -23.52
CA SER A 149 -7.55 -2.24 -24.69
C SER A 149 -6.31 -3.16 -24.69
N SER A 150 -5.19 -2.68 -24.14
CA SER A 150 -3.92 -3.43 -24.06
C SER A 150 -3.92 -4.48 -22.95
N GLU A 151 -4.64 -4.24 -21.86
CA GLU A 151 -4.85 -5.23 -20.79
C GLU A 151 -5.84 -6.31 -21.23
N GLN A 152 -6.90 -5.95 -21.94
CA GLN A 152 -7.89 -6.91 -22.45
C GLN A 152 -7.35 -7.83 -23.56
N SER A 153 -6.26 -7.42 -24.22
CA SER A 153 -5.55 -8.23 -25.23
C SER A 153 -4.49 -9.18 -24.62
N ARG A 154 -4.23 -9.08 -23.31
CA ARG A 154 -3.23 -9.87 -22.58
C ARG A 154 -3.83 -11.04 -21.77
N ASP A 155 -5.16 -11.07 -21.61
CA ASP A 155 -5.93 -12.22 -21.11
C ASP A 155 -6.40 -13.13 -22.27
#